data_AF-X1HCD9-F1
#
_entry.id   AF-X1HCD9-F1
#
_cell.length_a   1.000
_cell.length_b   1.000
_cell.length_c   1.000
_cell.angle_alpha   90.00
_cell.angle_beta   90.00
_cell.angle_gamma   90.00
#
_symmetry.space_group_name_H-M   'P 1'
#
loop_
_entity.id
_entity.type
_entity.pdbx_description
1 polymer ?
#
loop_
_entity_poly.entity_id
_entity_poly.type
_entity_poly.pdbx_seq_one_letter_code
_entity_poly.pdbx_strand_id
1 'polypeptide(L)'
;MNIFGTSFDYQKRLSKVRKLMDEEGMDAILVHSSVNQYYISGMYPHSPWYPVEVCIHTESPLIIFRNKKEEPVYLTTWLTSNGLKEGTWVKDVRVIDKEPFGKKDWWEYTADVLKEKGVDKSTGGIEQDVCVLSTFRKLQSALPEAQFKDADQIFQHVRIIKEPEEIELIKESVLIAEAGLQAGMKAA
;
A
#
# COMPACT_ATOMS: atom_id res chain seq x y z
N MET A 1 -16.72 -0.73 2.49
CA MET A 1 -16.99 0.24 3.59
C MET A 1 -15.81 0.11 4.54
N ASN A 2 -15.08 1.18 4.85
CA ASN A 2 -13.98 1.09 5.82
C ASN A 2 -14.58 0.72 7.19
N ILE A 3 -13.97 -0.24 7.89
CA ILE A 3 -14.43 -0.77 9.18
C ILE A 3 -14.60 0.31 10.27
N PHE A 4 -13.98 1.47 10.09
CA PHE A 4 -14.07 2.62 11.01
C PHE A 4 -15.19 3.61 10.68
N GLY A 5 -16.00 3.34 9.66
CA GLY A 5 -17.07 4.26 9.26
C GLY A 5 -16.58 5.59 8.69
N THR A 6 -15.30 5.69 8.34
CA THR A 6 -14.70 6.90 7.75
C THR A 6 -15.11 7.10 6.30
N SER A 7 -15.16 8.36 5.88
CA SER A 7 -15.68 8.81 4.58
C SER A 7 -14.60 9.35 3.63
N PHE A 8 -13.36 8.89 3.79
CA PHE A 8 -12.23 9.35 2.99
C PHE A 8 -12.41 9.14 1.48
N ASP A 9 -11.99 10.14 0.70
CA ASP A 9 -11.98 10.09 -0.75
C ASP A 9 -10.64 9.51 -1.26
N TYR A 10 -10.60 8.18 -1.35
CA TYR A 10 -9.42 7.47 -1.82
C TYR A 10 -9.10 7.75 -3.30
N GLN A 11 -10.10 8.08 -4.13
CA GLN A 11 -9.86 8.44 -5.53
C GLN A 11 -9.13 9.76 -5.65
N LYS A 12 -9.48 10.74 -4.82
CA LYS A 12 -8.75 12.00 -4.71
C LYS A 12 -7.32 11.77 -4.23
N ARG A 13 -7.09 10.91 -3.24
CA ARG A 13 -5.73 10.54 -2.78
C ARG A 13 -4.91 9.89 -3.90
N LEU A 14 -5.48 8.91 -4.60
CA LEU A 14 -4.84 8.28 -5.75
C LEU A 14 -4.53 9.28 -6.87
N SER A 15 -5.43 10.23 -7.14
CA SER A 15 -5.19 11.25 -8.16
C SER A 15 -3.98 12.14 -7.84
N LYS A 16 -3.75 12.45 -6.56
CA LYS A 16 -2.56 13.18 -6.09
C LYS A 16 -1.30 12.35 -6.30
N VAL A 17 -1.33 11.05 -5.94
CA VAL A 17 -0.20 10.13 -6.18
C VAL A 17 0.14 10.10 -7.67
N ARG A 18 -0.84 9.86 -8.54
CA ARG A 18 -0.62 9.81 -10.00
C ARG A 18 -0.09 11.12 -10.57
N LYS A 19 -0.52 12.27 -10.04
CA LYS A 19 0.03 13.58 -10.44
C LYS A 19 1.53 13.67 -10.12
N LEU A 20 1.94 13.25 -8.92
CA LEU A 20 3.36 13.26 -8.55
C LEU A 20 4.16 12.20 -9.33
N MET A 21 3.56 11.05 -9.66
CA MET A 21 4.15 10.08 -10.58
C MET A 21 4.39 10.66 -11.99
N ASP A 22 3.47 11.50 -12.48
CA ASP A 22 3.65 12.22 -13.75
C ASP A 22 4.83 13.20 -13.66
N GLU A 23 4.94 13.96 -12.57
CA GLU A 23 6.00 14.95 -12.33
C GLU A 23 7.39 14.30 -12.18
N GLU A 24 7.49 13.19 -11.45
CA GLU A 24 8.74 12.45 -11.22
C GLU A 24 9.08 11.45 -12.35
N GLY A 25 8.17 11.27 -13.31
CA GLY A 25 8.32 10.32 -14.42
C GLY A 25 8.46 8.87 -13.94
N MET A 26 7.47 8.39 -13.17
CA MET A 26 7.35 7.00 -12.72
C MET A 26 6.08 6.36 -13.30
N ASP A 27 6.21 5.22 -13.96
CA ASP A 27 5.12 4.51 -14.63
C ASP A 27 4.30 3.62 -13.69
N ALA A 28 4.96 3.04 -12.69
CA ALA A 28 4.32 2.26 -11.64
C ALA A 28 5.07 2.47 -10.31
N ILE A 29 4.36 2.40 -9.17
CA ILE A 29 4.96 2.40 -7.83
C ILE A 29 4.59 1.10 -7.12
N LEU A 30 5.60 0.46 -6.52
CA LEU A 30 5.44 -0.68 -5.63
C LEU A 30 5.33 -0.21 -4.18
N VAL A 31 4.10 -0.10 -3.68
CA VAL A 31 3.82 0.39 -2.32
C VAL A 31 3.86 -0.79 -1.36
N HIS A 32 4.94 -0.89 -0.58
CA HIS A 32 5.19 -1.91 0.44
C HIS A 32 4.85 -1.42 1.87
N SER A 33 4.88 -0.12 2.10
CA SER A 33 4.56 0.48 3.40
C SER A 33 3.10 0.23 3.76
N SER A 34 2.86 -0.45 4.89
CA SER A 34 1.50 -0.68 5.42
C SER A 34 0.75 0.63 5.66
N VAL A 35 1.46 1.70 6.04
CA VAL A 35 0.88 3.02 6.29
C VAL A 35 0.41 3.66 4.97
N ASN A 36 1.20 3.56 3.90
CA ASN A 36 0.84 4.11 2.60
C ASN A 36 -0.23 3.27 1.89
N GLN A 37 -0.14 1.95 2.03
CA GLN A 37 -1.20 1.02 1.65
C GLN A 37 -2.53 1.39 2.33
N TYR A 38 -2.54 1.57 3.66
CA TYR A 38 -3.75 1.98 4.39
C TYR A 38 -4.27 3.35 3.91
N TYR A 39 -3.37 4.33 3.78
CA TYR A 39 -3.76 5.69 3.39
C TYR A 39 -4.44 5.75 2.01
N ILE A 40 -3.96 4.97 1.04
CA ILE A 40 -4.47 4.98 -0.34
C ILE A 40 -5.64 4.01 -0.56
N SER A 41 -5.61 2.83 0.06
CA SER A 41 -6.61 1.78 -0.21
C SER A 41 -7.72 1.70 0.85
N GLY A 42 -7.47 2.23 2.05
CA GLY A 42 -8.30 1.98 3.23
C GLY A 42 -8.06 0.63 3.90
N MET A 43 -7.10 -0.18 3.42
CA MET A 43 -6.79 -1.49 4.02
C MET A 43 -6.25 -1.33 5.44
N TYR A 44 -7.06 -1.65 6.44
CA TYR A 44 -6.59 -1.69 7.82
C TYR A 44 -5.93 -3.05 8.11
N PRO A 45 -4.62 -3.08 8.45
CA PRO A 45 -3.90 -4.33 8.65
C PRO A 45 -4.41 -5.12 9.86
N HIS A 46 -4.93 -4.48 10.91
CA HIS A 46 -5.37 -5.19 12.13
C HIS A 46 -6.90 -5.42 12.17
N SER A 47 -7.52 -5.73 11.04
CA SER A 47 -8.97 -5.96 10.98
C SER A 47 -9.40 -7.06 11.98
N PRO A 48 -10.38 -6.83 12.87
CA PRO A 48 -10.73 -7.81 13.91
C PRO A 48 -11.38 -9.10 13.36
N TRP A 49 -11.94 -9.04 12.16
CA TRP A 49 -12.64 -10.17 11.51
C TRP A 49 -11.72 -11.10 10.73
N TYR A 50 -10.51 -10.63 10.42
CA TYR A 50 -9.45 -11.41 9.79
C TYR A 50 -8.20 -11.17 10.62
N PRO A 51 -7.72 -12.12 11.44
CA PRO A 51 -6.49 -11.92 12.22
C PRO A 51 -5.30 -11.76 11.27
N VAL A 52 -5.07 -10.53 10.79
CA VAL A 52 -4.10 -10.23 9.73
C VAL A 52 -2.86 -9.64 10.38
N GLU A 53 -1.98 -10.52 10.85
CA GLU A 53 -0.53 -10.25 10.87
C GLU A 53 0.14 -10.79 9.59
N VAL A 54 -0.64 -11.10 8.54
CA VAL A 54 -0.23 -12.05 7.49
C VAL A 54 0.16 -11.39 6.15
N CYS A 55 0.10 -10.07 6.04
CA CYS A 55 0.87 -9.38 5.01
C CYS A 55 2.24 -9.08 5.59
N ILE A 56 3.26 -9.86 5.20
CA ILE A 56 4.65 -9.41 5.38
C ILE A 56 4.80 -8.18 4.48
N HIS A 57 4.52 -7.00 5.05
CA HIS A 57 4.26 -5.76 4.31
C HIS A 57 5.37 -5.42 3.31
N THR A 58 6.59 -5.85 3.61
CA THR A 58 7.77 -5.63 2.77
C THR A 58 7.78 -6.42 1.46
N GLU A 59 6.97 -7.46 1.30
CA GLU A 59 6.94 -8.32 0.10
C GLU A 59 5.61 -8.29 -0.66
N SER A 60 4.54 -7.80 -0.05
CA SER A 60 3.18 -7.76 -0.62
C SER A 60 2.83 -6.34 -1.09
N PRO A 61 3.18 -5.93 -2.33
CA PRO A 61 2.92 -4.58 -2.78
C PRO A 61 1.46 -4.36 -3.17
N LEU A 62 0.98 -3.14 -2.88
CA LEU A 62 -0.04 -2.49 -3.71
C LEU A 62 0.70 -1.81 -4.87
N ILE A 63 0.34 -2.18 -6.10
CA ILE A 63 0.95 -1.65 -7.31
C ILE A 63 0.04 -0.55 -7.87
N ILE A 64 0.56 0.67 -7.93
CA ILE A 64 -0.16 1.84 -8.48
C ILE A 64 0.43 2.17 -9.84
N PHE A 65 -0.42 2.33 -10.85
CA PHE A 65 -0.01 2.71 -12.20
C PHE A 65 -0.29 4.18 -12.48
N ARG A 66 0.62 4.81 -13.24
CA ARG A 66 0.51 6.21 -13.68
C ARG A 66 -0.67 6.39 -14.63
N ASN A 67 -0.85 5.42 -15.54
CA ASN A 67 -1.98 5.40 -16.46
C ASN A 67 -3.30 5.29 -15.67
N LYS A 68 -4.14 6.31 -15.77
CA LYS A 68 -5.44 6.38 -15.08
C LYS A 68 -6.43 5.29 -15.50
N LYS A 69 -6.23 4.67 -16.66
CA LYS A 69 -7.07 3.55 -17.14
C LYS A 69 -6.74 2.23 -16.44
N GLU A 70 -5.54 2.12 -15.86
CA GLU A 70 -5.12 0.93 -15.13
C GLU A 70 -5.46 1.09 -13.65
N GLU A 71 -6.34 0.22 -13.16
CA GLU A 71 -6.65 0.16 -11.72
C GLU A 71 -5.45 -0.35 -10.91
N PRO A 72 -5.27 0.09 -9.67
CA PRO A 72 -4.25 -0.48 -8.80
C PRO A 72 -4.45 -1.99 -8.61
N VAL A 73 -3.34 -2.71 -8.49
CA VAL A 73 -3.33 -4.16 -8.27
C VAL A 73 -2.80 -4.45 -6.88
N TYR A 74 -3.56 -5.20 -6.09
CA TYR A 74 -3.13 -5.65 -4.78
C TYR A 74 -2.68 -7.10 -4.86
N LEU A 75 -1.41 -7.37 -4.56
CA LEU A 75 -0.93 -8.74 -4.35
C LEU A 75 -1.16 -9.14 -2.90
N THR A 76 -1.64 -10.35 -2.66
CA THR A 76 -1.98 -10.80 -1.30
C THR A 76 -1.99 -12.33 -1.19
N THR A 77 -2.20 -12.85 0.02
CA THR A 77 -2.41 -14.28 0.28
C THR A 77 -3.89 -14.65 0.30
N TRP A 78 -4.21 -15.93 0.21
CA TRP A 78 -5.57 -16.42 0.14
C TRP A 78 -6.36 -16.00 1.38
N LEU A 79 -5.73 -16.11 2.55
CA LEU A 79 -6.30 -15.80 3.86
C LEU A 79 -6.76 -14.33 3.98
N THR A 80 -6.02 -13.41 3.39
CA THR A 80 -6.27 -11.95 3.49
C THR A 80 -7.10 -11.41 2.32
N SER A 81 -7.30 -12.22 1.28
CA SER A 81 -7.93 -11.79 0.03
C SER A 81 -9.37 -11.29 0.18
N ASN A 82 -10.16 -11.90 1.07
CA ASN A 82 -11.54 -11.46 1.30
C ASN A 82 -11.60 -10.13 2.05
N GLY A 83 -10.78 -9.97 3.10
CA GLY A 83 -10.68 -8.72 3.84
C GLY A 83 -10.26 -7.54 2.95
N LEU A 84 -9.36 -7.78 1.99
CA LEU A 84 -8.98 -6.78 0.99
C LEU A 84 -10.12 -6.43 0.03
N LYS A 85 -10.82 -7.43 -0.50
CA LYS A 85 -11.93 -7.22 -1.44
C LYS A 85 -13.12 -6.50 -0.81
N GLU A 86 -13.39 -6.75 0.47
CA GLU A 86 -14.52 -6.15 1.19
C GLU A 86 -14.15 -4.81 1.85
N GLY A 87 -12.91 -4.71 2.36
CA GLY A 87 -12.42 -3.58 3.13
C GLY A 87 -11.86 -2.44 2.29
N THR A 88 -11.50 -2.68 1.02
CA THR A 88 -10.92 -1.66 0.13
C THR A 88 -11.78 -1.41 -1.09
N TRP A 89 -11.48 -0.32 -1.79
CA TRP A 89 -12.10 0.00 -3.07
C TRP A 89 -11.37 -0.67 -4.26
N VAL A 90 -10.21 -1.30 -4.01
CA VAL A 90 -9.36 -1.91 -5.04
C VAL A 90 -9.99 -3.21 -5.52
N LYS A 91 -10.28 -3.29 -6.84
CA LYS A 91 -10.98 -4.44 -7.44
C LYS A 91 -10.04 -5.56 -7.87
N ASP A 92 -8.84 -5.22 -8.37
CA ASP A 92 -7.86 -6.21 -8.83
C ASP A 92 -7.02 -6.69 -7.63
N VAL A 93 -7.56 -7.68 -6.92
CA VAL A 93 -6.89 -8.34 -5.78
C VAL A 93 -6.46 -9.74 -6.21
N ARG A 94 -5.14 -9.97 -6.27
CA ARG A 94 -4.54 -11.21 -6.77
C ARG A 94 -3.90 -12.00 -5.64
N VAL A 95 -4.22 -13.28 -5.61
CA VAL A 95 -3.76 -14.24 -4.60
C VAL A 95 -2.56 -15.00 -5.14
N ILE A 96 -1.45 -15.00 -4.41
CA ILE A 96 -0.19 -15.60 -4.85
C ILE A 96 -0.02 -17.08 -4.46
N ASP A 97 -0.72 -17.53 -3.42
CA ASP A 97 -0.64 -18.84 -2.77
C ASP A 97 -1.87 -19.71 -3.04
N LYS A 98 -2.48 -19.57 -4.22
CA LYS A 98 -3.64 -20.41 -4.63
C LYS A 98 -3.33 -21.91 -4.67
N GLU A 99 -2.06 -22.27 -4.80
CA GLU A 99 -1.57 -23.65 -4.81
C GLU A 99 -0.79 -23.93 -3.52
N PRO A 100 -1.00 -25.08 -2.85
CA PRO A 100 -0.49 -25.37 -1.50
C PRO A 100 1.05 -25.45 -1.35
N PHE A 101 1.81 -25.20 -2.41
CA PHE A 101 3.29 -25.13 -2.41
C PHE A 101 3.77 -24.10 -3.43
N GLY A 102 3.45 -22.83 -3.20
CA GLY A 102 3.68 -21.66 -4.08
C GLY A 102 4.79 -21.85 -5.11
N LYS A 103 4.41 -21.96 -6.40
CA LYS A 103 5.37 -22.10 -7.51
C LYS A 103 6.20 -20.84 -7.77
N LYS A 104 5.79 -19.71 -7.19
CA LYS A 104 6.35 -18.39 -7.42
C LYS A 104 6.37 -17.60 -6.11
N ASP A 105 7.47 -16.90 -5.89
CA ASP A 105 7.63 -15.92 -4.81
C ASP A 105 6.90 -14.59 -5.15
N TRP A 106 6.74 -13.73 -4.15
CA TRP A 106 6.15 -12.40 -4.28
C TRP A 106 6.75 -11.53 -5.40
N TRP A 107 8.07 -11.51 -5.51
CA TRP A 107 8.77 -10.71 -6.52
C TRP A 107 8.53 -11.21 -7.94
N GLU A 108 8.33 -12.53 -8.14
CA GLU A 108 8.00 -13.12 -9.43
C GLU A 108 6.60 -12.70 -9.87
N TYR A 109 5.62 -12.80 -8.97
CA TYR A 109 4.26 -12.31 -9.24
C TYR A 109 4.24 -10.81 -9.52
N THR A 110 5.02 -10.02 -8.77
CA THR A 110 5.14 -8.58 -9.01
C THR A 110 5.69 -8.31 -10.41
N ALA A 111 6.76 -9.00 -10.81
CA ALA A 111 7.32 -8.86 -12.15
C ALA A 111 6.32 -9.29 -13.24
N ASP A 112 5.55 -10.36 -13.02
CA ASP A 112 4.51 -10.81 -13.94
C ASP A 112 3.41 -9.76 -14.12
N VAL A 113 2.96 -9.12 -13.04
CA VAL A 113 1.96 -8.04 -13.11
C VAL A 113 2.52 -6.85 -13.90
N LEU A 114 3.77 -6.47 -13.67
CA LEU A 114 4.39 -5.36 -14.41
C LEU A 114 4.53 -5.68 -15.91
N LYS A 115 4.85 -6.94 -16.26
CA LYS A 115 4.89 -7.42 -17.66
C LYS A 115 3.52 -7.44 -18.31
N GLU A 116 2.52 -7.97 -17.61
CA GLU A 116 1.13 -8.00 -18.08
C GLU A 116 0.61 -6.59 -18.37
N LYS A 117 0.97 -5.63 -17.52
CA LYS A 117 0.59 -4.22 -17.65
C LYS A 117 1.49 -3.42 -18.60
N GLY A 118 2.51 -4.05 -19.20
CA GLY A 118 3.40 -3.45 -20.19
C GLY A 118 4.32 -2.36 -19.64
N VAL A 119 4.61 -2.39 -18.34
CA VAL A 119 5.48 -1.40 -17.65
C VAL A 119 6.77 -2.04 -17.12
N ASP A 120 7.08 -3.27 -17.52
CA ASP A 120 8.26 -4.05 -17.11
C ASP A 120 9.60 -3.50 -17.62
N LYS A 121 9.54 -2.58 -18.59
CA LYS A 121 10.71 -1.88 -19.17
C LYS A 121 10.71 -0.38 -18.87
N SER A 122 9.83 0.05 -17.98
CA SER A 122 9.54 1.46 -17.71
C SER A 122 10.22 1.90 -16.40
N THR A 123 9.90 3.12 -15.93
CA THR A 123 10.44 3.60 -14.65
C THR A 123 9.53 3.20 -13.50
N GLY A 124 9.95 2.25 -12.67
CA GLY A 124 9.29 1.88 -11.43
C GLY A 124 9.69 2.78 -10.26
N GLY A 125 8.77 3.02 -9.33
CA GLY A 125 9.04 3.62 -8.02
C GLY A 125 9.04 2.56 -6.92
N ILE A 126 9.98 2.67 -5.99
CA ILE A 126 10.05 1.85 -4.78
C ILE A 126 10.16 2.75 -3.55
N GLU A 127 9.57 2.33 -2.44
CA GLU A 127 9.79 2.95 -1.13
C GLU A 127 11.10 2.41 -0.56
N GLN A 128 12.20 3.17 -0.67
CA GLN A 128 13.54 2.69 -0.29
C GLN A 128 13.65 2.45 1.22
N ASP A 129 12.91 3.22 2.02
CA ASP A 129 12.86 3.07 3.48
C ASP A 129 12.17 1.76 3.93
N VAL A 130 11.43 1.09 3.03
CA VAL A 130 10.60 -0.08 3.38
C VAL A 130 10.93 -1.31 2.54
N CYS A 131 11.29 -1.14 1.27
CA CYS A 131 11.54 -2.25 0.36
C CYS A 131 12.75 -3.07 0.83
N VAL A 132 12.53 -4.36 1.07
CA VAL A 132 13.61 -5.25 1.48
C VAL A 132 14.64 -5.39 0.36
N LEU A 133 15.92 -5.19 0.71
CA LEU A 133 17.03 -5.19 -0.24
C LEU A 133 17.12 -6.47 -1.09
N SER A 134 16.83 -7.64 -0.52
CA SER A 134 16.82 -8.90 -1.27
C SER A 134 15.70 -8.94 -2.30
N THR A 135 14.49 -8.51 -1.94
CA THR A 135 13.35 -8.36 -2.86
C THR A 135 13.67 -7.38 -3.98
N PHE A 136 14.26 -6.23 -3.65
CA PHE A 136 14.67 -5.25 -4.65
C PHE A 136 15.67 -5.84 -5.66
N ARG A 137 16.72 -6.52 -5.18
CA ARG A 137 17.72 -7.16 -6.06
C ARG A 137 17.11 -8.23 -6.96
N LYS A 138 16.16 -9.02 -6.44
CA LYS A 138 15.43 -10.02 -7.22
C LYS A 138 14.56 -9.38 -8.29
N LEU A 139 13.84 -8.30 -7.97
CA LEU A 139 13.06 -7.51 -8.93
C LEU A 139 13.93 -6.92 -10.04
N GLN A 140 15.08 -6.32 -9.70
CA GLN A 140 16.03 -5.83 -10.70
C GLN A 140 16.52 -6.94 -11.63
N SER A 141 16.73 -8.15 -11.10
CA SER A 141 17.15 -9.31 -11.90
C SER A 141 16.02 -9.81 -12.82
N ALA A 142 14.76 -9.73 -12.35
CA ALA A 142 13.57 -10.15 -13.09
C ALA A 142 13.13 -9.17 -14.19
N LEU A 143 13.50 -7.90 -14.03
CA LEU A 143 13.11 -6.74 -14.84
C LEU A 143 14.36 -5.94 -15.25
N PRO A 144 15.28 -6.53 -16.03
CA PRO A 144 16.59 -5.92 -16.31
C PRO A 144 16.51 -4.64 -17.15
N GLU A 145 15.39 -4.40 -17.84
CA GLU A 145 15.15 -3.21 -18.65
C GLU A 145 14.42 -2.10 -17.86
N ALA A 146 13.91 -2.38 -16.66
CA ALA A 146 13.26 -1.38 -15.82
C ALA A 146 14.31 -0.50 -15.09
N GLN A 147 13.98 0.77 -14.92
CA GLN A 147 14.68 1.65 -14.00
C GLN A 147 13.88 1.79 -12.71
N PHE A 148 14.54 1.91 -11.56
CA PHE A 148 13.87 2.12 -10.29
C PHE A 148 14.30 3.44 -9.65
N LYS A 149 13.31 4.22 -9.20
CA LYS A 149 13.49 5.48 -8.48
C LYS A 149 12.93 5.39 -7.07
N ASP A 150 13.41 6.27 -6.21
CA ASP A 150 12.84 6.48 -4.87
C ASP A 150 11.46 7.12 -4.97
N ALA A 151 10.45 6.49 -4.36
CA ALA A 151 9.07 6.96 -4.28
C ALA A 151 8.66 7.42 -2.87
N ASP A 152 9.54 7.41 -1.87
CA ASP A 152 9.20 7.76 -0.49
C ASP A 152 8.65 9.18 -0.37
N GLN A 153 9.27 10.12 -1.08
CA GLN A 153 8.81 11.52 -1.09
C GLN A 153 7.41 11.68 -1.66
N ILE A 154 6.97 10.86 -2.61
CA ILE A 154 5.62 10.96 -3.19
C ILE A 154 4.57 10.81 -2.09
N PHE A 155 4.71 9.78 -1.25
CA PHE A 155 3.74 9.54 -0.18
C PHE A 155 3.85 10.55 0.96
N GLN A 156 5.04 11.05 1.26
CA GLN A 156 5.23 12.13 2.22
C GLN A 156 4.46 13.39 1.78
N HIS A 157 4.58 13.79 0.52
CA HIS A 157 3.87 14.95 -0.04
C HIS A 157 2.35 14.75 -0.09
N VAL A 158 1.88 13.55 -0.45
CA VAL A 158 0.44 13.25 -0.50
C VAL A 158 -0.19 13.35 0.89
N ARG A 159 0.54 12.97 1.94
CA ARG A 159 0.05 12.92 3.32
C ARG A 159 0.35 14.17 4.14
N ILE A 160 1.17 15.11 3.67
CA ILE A 160 1.62 16.23 4.52
C ILE A 160 0.45 17.12 4.96
N ILE A 161 -0.43 17.48 4.03
CA ILE A 161 -1.65 18.25 4.29
C ILE A 161 -2.79 17.29 4.61
N LYS A 162 -3.26 17.34 5.85
CA LYS A 162 -4.34 16.49 6.37
C LYS A 162 -5.71 16.94 5.86
N GLU A 163 -6.57 15.99 5.56
CA GLU A 163 -7.99 16.22 5.30
C GLU A 163 -8.71 16.60 6.60
N PRO A 164 -9.84 17.34 6.55
CA PRO A 164 -10.58 17.72 7.75
C PRO A 164 -10.93 16.53 8.65
N GLU A 165 -11.36 15.41 8.06
CA GLU A 165 -11.69 14.19 8.80
C GLU A 165 -10.45 13.57 9.47
N GLU A 166 -9.26 13.63 8.84
CA GLU A 166 -8.01 13.19 9.48
C GLU A 166 -7.67 14.04 10.70
N ILE A 167 -7.90 15.36 10.62
CA ILE A 167 -7.64 16.28 11.73
C ILE A 167 -8.54 15.97 12.92
N GLU A 168 -9.83 15.70 12.69
CA GLU A 168 -10.77 15.35 13.76
C GLU A 168 -10.38 14.02 14.43
N LEU A 169 -10.00 12.99 13.66
CA LEU A 169 -9.52 11.73 14.20
C LEU A 169 -8.22 11.88 15.02
N ILE A 170 -7.30 12.76 14.58
CA ILE A 170 -6.07 13.07 15.32
C ILE A 170 -6.42 13.73 16.66
N LYS A 171 -7.34 14.70 16.68
CA LYS A 171 -7.78 15.34 17.93
C LYS A 171 -8.40 14.34 18.90
N GLU A 172 -9.29 13.48 18.40
CA GLU A 172 -9.90 12.43 19.22
C GLU A 172 -8.84 11.49 19.81
N SER A 173 -7.86 11.08 19.00
CA SER A 173 -6.74 10.23 19.44
C SER A 173 -5.92 10.88 20.55
N VAL A 174 -5.68 12.21 20.47
CA VAL A 174 -4.98 12.97 21.52
C VAL A 174 -5.78 12.97 22.82
N LEU A 175 -7.10 13.22 22.77
CA LEU A 175 -7.95 13.21 23.95
C LEU A 175 -7.94 11.85 24.67
N ILE A 176 -7.97 10.74 23.90
CA ILE A 176 -7.87 9.39 24.46
C ILE A 176 -6.52 9.16 25.13
N ALA A 177 -5.43 9.57 24.48
CA ALA A 177 -4.08 9.44 25.03
C ALA A 177 -3.90 10.26 26.32
N GLU A 178 -4.40 11.50 26.36
CA GLU A 178 -4.38 12.35 27.55
C GLU A 178 -5.17 11.73 28.71
N ALA A 179 -6.36 11.18 28.46
CA ALA A 179 -7.16 10.50 29.47
C ALA A 179 -6.41 9.30 30.05
N GLY A 180 -5.75 8.50 29.21
CA GLY A 180 -4.93 7.37 29.63
C GLY A 180 -3.75 7.80 30.52
N LEU A 181 -3.05 8.88 30.12
CA LEU A 181 -1.94 9.42 30.90
C LEU A 181 -2.40 9.93 32.27
N GLN A 182 -3.50 10.69 32.31
CA GLN A 182 -4.08 11.19 33.56
C GLN A 182 -4.50 10.06 34.51
N ALA A 183 -5.10 9.00 33.96
CA ALA A 183 -5.45 7.82 34.75
C ALA A 183 -4.20 7.14 35.34
N GLY A 184 -3.16 6.98 34.53
CA GLY A 184 -1.88 6.42 34.98
C GLY A 184 -1.21 7.25 36.08
N MET A 185 -1.20 8.57 35.95
CA MET A 185 -0.65 9.48 36.96
C MET A 185 -1.42 9.45 38.29
N LYS A 186 -2.75 9.25 38.27
CA LYS A 186 -3.57 9.14 39.48
C LYS A 186 -3.41 7.80 40.20
N ALA A 187 -3.01 6.76 39.48
CA ALA A 187 -2.85 5.41 40.02
C ALA A 187 -1.45 5.13 40.58
N ALA A 188 -0.47 5.99 40.28
CA ALA A 188 0.90 5.95 40.80
C ALA A 188 0.99 6.62 42.19
#